data_AF-A0A3M3G943-F1
#
_entry.id   AF-A0A3M3G943-F1
#
_cell.length_a   1.000
_cell.length_b   1.000
_cell.length_c   1.000
_cell.angle_alpha   90.00
_cell.angle_beta   90.00
_cell.angle_gamma   90.00
#
_symmetry.space_group_name_H-M   'P 1'
#
loop_
_entity.id
_entity.type
_entity.pdbx_description
1 polymer ?
#
loop_
_entity_poly.entity_id
_entity_poly.type
_entity_poly.pdbx_seq_one_letter_code
_entity_poly.pdbx_strand_id
1 'polypeptide(L)'
;MSRLPLVEAERLVDAIKAKGARLAVPGIVDLSELAEASSGVAKVVLQGVQDMLLRVALQIARDDFEDRRERQRQGIDLAKSAGLYRGRKPNAKVHEQIIALKGGG
;
A
#
# COMPACT_ATOMS: atom_id res chain seq x y z
N MET A 1 -3.04 -0.21 5.37
CA MET A 1 -3.92 -0.28 4.19
C MET A 1 -3.12 -0.86 3.02
N SER A 2 -3.63 -1.94 2.42
CA SER A 2 -2.89 -2.74 1.41
C SER A 2 -2.70 -1.96 0.11
N ARG A 3 -1.54 -2.12 -0.53
CA ARG A 3 -1.25 -1.56 -1.86
C ARG A 3 -1.52 -2.57 -2.99
N LEU A 4 -1.90 -3.79 -2.62
CA LEU A 4 -2.09 -4.90 -3.54
C LEU A 4 -3.38 -4.69 -4.35
N PRO A 5 -3.42 -5.15 -5.61
CA PRO A 5 -4.68 -5.36 -6.33
C PRO A 5 -5.67 -6.18 -5.50
N LEU A 6 -6.97 -5.96 -5.68
CA LEU A 6 -8.02 -6.57 -4.85
C LEU A 6 -7.88 -8.09 -4.76
N VAL A 7 -7.66 -8.77 -5.90
CA VAL A 7 -7.49 -10.23 -5.97
C VAL A 7 -6.31 -10.72 -5.13
N GLU A 8 -5.19 -9.99 -5.13
CA GLU A 8 -4.01 -10.34 -4.33
C GLU A 8 -4.23 -10.06 -2.84
N ALA A 9 -4.95 -8.97 -2.53
CA ALA A 9 -5.32 -8.64 -1.16
C ALA A 9 -6.28 -9.69 -0.57
N GLU A 10 -7.23 -10.20 -1.36
CA GLU A 10 -8.12 -11.30 -0.96
C GLU A 10 -7.32 -12.57 -0.68
N ARG A 11 -6.37 -12.93 -1.55
CA ARG A 11 -5.48 -14.08 -1.30
C ARG A 11 -4.68 -13.94 -0.01
N LEU A 12 -4.21 -12.72 0.30
CA LEU A 12 -3.53 -12.44 1.57
C LEU A 12 -4.47 -12.63 2.76
N VAL A 13 -5.70 -12.12 2.67
CA VAL A 13 -6.73 -12.30 3.70
C VAL A 13 -7.00 -13.79 3.93
N ASP A 14 -7.17 -14.56 2.86
CA ASP A 14 -7.41 -16.01 2.94
C ASP A 14 -6.23 -16.74 3.57
N ALA A 15 -5.00 -16.37 3.20
CA ALA A 15 -3.79 -16.93 3.80
C ALA A 15 -3.67 -16.61 5.30
N ILE A 16 -4.12 -15.43 5.75
CA ILE A 16 -4.16 -15.05 7.17
C ILE A 16 -5.23 -15.87 7.91
N LYS A 17 -6.44 -15.95 7.34
CA LYS A 17 -7.55 -16.75 7.90
C LYS A 17 -7.18 -18.24 8.00
N ALA A 18 -6.49 -18.79 6.99
CA ALA A 18 -6.04 -20.18 6.97
C ALA A 18 -5.06 -20.52 8.11
N LYS A 19 -4.34 -19.52 8.64
CA LYS A 19 -3.48 -19.68 9.83
C LYS A 19 -4.23 -19.58 11.16
N GLY A 20 -5.56 -19.46 11.13
CA GLY A 20 -6.39 -19.27 12.32
C GLY A 20 -6.33 -17.86 12.91
N ALA A 21 -5.72 -16.90 12.20
CA ALA A 21 -5.65 -15.52 12.66
C ALA A 21 -6.92 -14.73 12.28
N ARG A 22 -7.33 -13.83 13.16
CA ARG A 22 -8.44 -12.89 12.93
C ARG A 22 -7.90 -11.53 12.47
N LEU A 23 -8.60 -10.89 11.54
CA LEU A 23 -8.24 -9.59 10.99
C LEU A 23 -9.07 -8.50 11.67
N ALA A 24 -8.40 -7.62 12.41
CA ALA A 24 -9.00 -6.40 12.94
C ALA A 24 -8.62 -5.21 12.05
N VAL A 25 -9.62 -4.54 11.47
CA VAL A 25 -9.39 -3.35 10.64
C VAL A 25 -9.85 -2.11 11.40
N PRO A 26 -8.96 -1.16 11.73
CA PRO A 26 -9.33 0.07 12.40
C PRO A 26 -10.41 0.84 11.61
N GLY A 27 -11.47 1.25 12.30
CA GLY A 27 -12.59 2.00 11.69
C GLY A 27 -13.64 1.13 11.00
N ILE A 28 -13.48 -0.20 10.98
CA ILE A 28 -14.52 -1.13 10.53
C ILE A 28 -15.05 -1.87 11.75
N VAL A 29 -16.37 -1.98 11.84
CA VAL A 29 -17.03 -2.76 12.90
C VAL A 29 -16.69 -4.24 12.68
N ASP A 30 -16.18 -4.90 13.72
CA ASP A 30 -15.97 -6.35 13.69
C ASP A 30 -17.27 -7.07 14.04
N LEU A 31 -17.88 -7.71 13.04
CA LEU A 31 -19.11 -8.48 13.20
C LEU A 31 -18.84 -9.94 13.60
N SER A 32 -17.58 -10.35 13.76
CA SER A 32 -17.21 -11.74 14.03
C SER A 32 -17.82 -12.25 15.34
N GLU A 33 -17.81 -11.44 16.40
CA GLU A 33 -18.41 -11.82 17.70
C GLU A 33 -19.93 -11.96 17.61
N LEU A 34 -20.60 -11.03 16.92
CA LEU A 34 -22.04 -11.08 16.67
C LEU A 34 -22.43 -12.30 15.83
N ALA A 35 -21.61 -12.65 14.82
CA ALA A 35 -21.82 -13.82 13.99
C ALA A 35 -21.65 -15.13 14.77
N GLU A 36 -20.69 -15.18 15.70
CA GLU A 36 -20.49 -16.33 16.60
C GLU A 36 -21.64 -16.51 17.59
N ALA A 37 -22.22 -15.41 18.08
CA ALA A 37 -23.40 -15.43 18.96
C ALA A 37 -24.73 -15.71 18.22
N SER A 38 -24.73 -15.73 16.89
CA SER A 38 -25.91 -15.90 16.05
C SER A 38 -26.04 -17.33 15.48
N SER A 39 -27.24 -17.70 15.04
CA SER A 39 -27.50 -19.00 14.40
C SER A 39 -28.37 -18.87 13.15
N GLY A 40 -28.41 -19.95 12.35
CA GLY A 40 -29.22 -20.02 11.13
C GLY A 40 -28.88 -18.92 10.12
N VAL A 41 -29.92 -18.33 9.53
CA VAL A 41 -29.79 -17.29 8.49
C VAL A 41 -29.01 -16.07 8.99
N ALA A 42 -29.22 -15.66 10.25
CA ALA A 42 -28.58 -14.48 10.81
C ALA A 42 -27.05 -14.60 10.80
N LYS A 43 -26.52 -15.79 11.15
CA LYS A 43 -25.08 -16.05 11.11
C LYS A 43 -24.50 -15.92 9.69
N VAL A 44 -25.19 -16.50 8.70
CA VAL A 44 -24.76 -16.45 7.29
C VAL A 44 -24.72 -15.01 6.78
N VAL A 45 -25.75 -14.22 7.11
CA VAL A 45 -25.82 -12.81 6.72
C VAL A 45 -24.69 -12.00 7.36
N LEU A 46 -24.46 -12.16 8.67
CA LEU A 46 -23.41 -11.42 9.38
C LEU A 46 -22.01 -11.73 8.83
N GLN A 47 -21.72 -12.99 8.51
CA GLN A 47 -20.46 -13.38 7.88
C GLN A 47 -20.30 -12.76 6.48
N GLY A 48 -21.37 -12.78 5.67
CA GLY A 48 -21.37 -12.15 4.35
C GLY A 48 -21.14 -10.65 4.40
N VAL A 49 -21.76 -9.95 5.36
CA VAL A 49 -21.55 -8.51 5.57
C VAL A 49 -20.11 -8.23 6.00
N GLN A 50 -19.56 -9.00 6.93
CA GLN A 50 -18.16 -8.87 7.38
C GLN A 50 -17.19 -9.00 6.20
N ASP A 51 -17.37 -10.02 5.35
CA ASP A 51 -16.52 -10.23 4.19
C ASP A 51 -16.67 -9.12 3.15
N MET A 52 -17.89 -8.62 2.93
CA MET A 52 -18.13 -7.49 2.03
C MET A 52 -17.48 -6.21 2.53
N LEU A 53 -17.62 -5.88 3.82
CA LEU A 53 -16.99 -4.71 4.43
C LEU A 53 -15.47 -4.75 4.30
N LEU A 54 -14.88 -5.94 4.50
CA LEU A 54 -13.44 -6.13 4.31
C LEU A 54 -13.03 -5.89 2.85
N ARG A 55 -13.74 -6.44 1.87
CA ARG A 55 -13.46 -6.21 0.44
C ARG A 55 -13.56 -4.74 0.06
N VAL A 56 -14.61 -4.05 0.52
CA VAL A 56 -14.79 -2.60 0.27
C VAL A 56 -13.61 -1.81 0.83
N ALA A 57 -13.17 -2.12 2.05
CA ALA A 57 -12.04 -1.44 2.65
C ALA A 57 -10.72 -1.70 1.93
N LEU A 58 -10.50 -2.91 1.44
CA LEU A 58 -9.35 -3.24 0.60
C LEU A 58 -9.39 -2.47 -0.72
N GLN A 59 -10.56 -2.30 -1.33
CA GLN A 59 -10.72 -1.50 -2.54
C GLN A 59 -10.42 -0.03 -2.28
N ILE A 60 -10.98 0.57 -1.22
CA ILE A 60 -10.71 1.96 -0.84
C ILE A 60 -9.21 2.17 -0.61
N ALA A 61 -8.54 1.23 0.07
CA ALA A 61 -7.10 1.28 0.28
C ALA A 61 -6.29 1.28 -1.04
N ARG A 62 -6.77 0.53 -2.04
CA ARG A 62 -6.15 0.47 -3.37
C ARG A 62 -6.33 1.78 -4.12
N ASP A 63 -7.56 2.30 -4.16
CA ASP A 63 -7.88 3.55 -4.87
C ASP A 63 -7.07 4.72 -4.29
N ASP A 64 -7.01 4.83 -2.96
CA ASP A 64 -6.22 5.85 -2.27
C ASP A 64 -4.69 5.70 -2.51
N PHE A 65 -4.20 4.48 -2.74
CA PHE A 65 -2.80 4.28 -3.16
C PHE A 65 -2.56 4.76 -4.60
N GLU A 66 -3.46 4.41 -5.53
CA GLU A 66 -3.37 4.83 -6.92
C GLU A 66 -3.45 6.35 -7.07
N ASP A 67 -4.37 6.99 -6.35
CA ASP A 67 -4.51 8.45 -6.33
C ASP A 67 -3.25 9.15 -5.81
N ARG A 68 -2.63 8.64 -4.74
CA ARG A 68 -1.37 9.21 -4.24
C ARG A 68 -0.26 9.06 -5.26
N ARG A 69 -0.16 7.92 -5.94
CA ARG A 69 0.85 7.67 -6.96
C ARG A 69 0.66 8.58 -8.15
N GLU A 70 -0.58 8.79 -8.58
CA GLU A 70 -0.94 9.69 -9.66
C GLU A 70 -0.57 11.14 -9.34
N ARG A 71 -0.97 11.63 -8.16
CA ARG A 71 -0.61 12.98 -7.70
C ARG A 71 0.89 13.18 -7.58
N GLN A 72 1.61 12.15 -7.10
CA GLN A 72 3.07 12.19 -7.06
C GLN A 72 3.66 12.29 -8.48
N ARG A 73 3.17 11.49 -9.43
CA ARG A 73 3.62 11.55 -10.83
C ARG A 73 3.43 12.94 -11.42
N GLN A 74 2.24 13.51 -11.28
CA GLN A 74 1.92 14.86 -11.74
C GLN A 74 2.85 15.91 -11.11
N GLY A 75 3.08 15.83 -9.80
CA GLY A 75 4.01 16.73 -9.11
C GLY A 75 5.46 16.59 -9.59
N ILE A 76 5.91 15.36 -9.86
CA ILE A 76 7.25 15.10 -10.44
C ILE A 76 7.35 15.71 -11.83
N ASP A 77 6.33 15.54 -12.68
CA ASP A 77 6.35 16.03 -14.05
C ASP A 77 6.35 17.56 -14.11
N LEU A 78 5.56 18.23 -13.25
CA LEU A 78 5.59 19.69 -13.07
C LEU A 78 6.97 20.19 -12.59
N ALA A 79 7.58 19.49 -11.64
CA ALA A 79 8.89 19.87 -11.12
C ALA A 79 10.02 19.63 -12.13
N LYS A 80 9.90 18.59 -12.97
CA LYS A 80 10.81 18.36 -14.10
C LYS A 80 10.68 19.44 -15.16
N SER A 81 9.46 19.82 -15.56
CA SER A 81 9.25 20.90 -16.52
C SER A 81 9.73 22.26 -15.99
N ALA A 82 9.65 22.48 -14.68
CA ALA A 82 10.20 23.65 -14.00
C ALA A 82 11.73 23.60 -13.76
N GLY A 83 12.42 22.53 -14.19
CA GLY A 83 13.89 22.41 -14.05
C GLY A 83 14.39 22.21 -12.61
N LEU A 84 13.51 21.82 -11.68
CA LEU A 84 13.86 21.58 -10.27
C LEU A 84 14.60 20.24 -10.08
N TYR A 85 14.41 19.29 -10.99
CA TYR A 85 15.10 17.99 -11.00
C TYR A 85 16.52 18.13 -11.56
N ARG A 86 17.49 18.45 -10.70
CA ARG A 86 18.92 18.62 -11.07
C ARG A 86 19.77 17.35 -10.86
N GLY A 87 19.14 16.23 -10.57
CA GLY A 87 19.81 14.96 -10.28
C GLY A 87 20.65 15.00 -8.99
N ARG A 88 21.49 13.97 -8.81
CA ARG A 88 22.45 13.92 -7.71
C ARG A 88 23.57 14.91 -7.98
N LYS A 89 23.83 15.83 -7.03
CA LYS A 89 24.97 16.75 -7.14
C LYS A 89 26.29 15.95 -7.16
N PRO A 90 27.22 16.25 -8.09
CA PRO A 90 28.52 15.61 -8.12
C PRO A 90 29.33 15.94 -6.86
N ASN A 91 30.17 15.00 -6.41
CA ASN A 91 31.12 15.24 -5.33
C ASN A 91 32.44 15.76 -5.93
N ALA A 92 32.60 17.08 -5.94
CA ALA A 92 33.75 17.75 -6.54
C ALA A 92 35.08 17.28 -5.94
N LYS A 93 35.15 17.14 -4.61
CA LYS A 93 36.37 16.72 -3.89
C LYS A 93 36.86 15.34 -4.34
N VAL A 94 35.94 14.38 -4.49
CA VAL A 94 36.29 13.04 -4.98
C VAL A 94 36.75 13.10 -6.43
N HIS A 95 36.12 13.94 -7.25
CA HIS A 95 36.51 14.12 -8.65
C HIS A 95 37.93 14.69 -8.79
N GLU A 96 38.26 15.72 -8.02
CA GLU A 96 39.59 16.32 -7.96
C GLU A 96 40.66 15.31 -7.50
N GLN A 97 40.36 14.52 -6.47
CA GLN A 97 41.27 13.46 -6.01
C GLN A 97 41.54 12.42 -7.10
N ILE A 98 40.52 11.99 -7.84
CA ILE A 98 40.68 11.04 -8.95
C ILE A 98 41.55 11.64 -10.06
N ILE A 99 41.35 12.91 -10.41
CA ILE A 99 42.15 13.61 -11.44
C ILE A 99 43.61 13.68 -11.01
N ALA A 100 43.88 14.10 -9.76
CA ALA A 100 45.24 14.19 -9.22
C ALA A 100 45.96 12.83 -9.22
N LEU A 101 45.25 11.75 -8.84
CA LEU A 101 45.81 10.40 -8.85
C LEU A 101 46.05 9.85 -10.27
N LYS A 102 45.26 10.27 -11.26
CA LYS A 102 45.45 9.85 -12.67
C LYS A 102 46.55 10.63 -13.41
N GLY A 103 46.83 11.88 -13.02
CA GLY A 103 47.85 12.71 -13.67
C GLY A 103 49.28 12.51 -13.17
N GLY A 104 49.46 11.70 -12.11
CA GLY A 104 50.77 11.42 -11.50
C GLY A 104 51.42 10.10 -11.90
N GLY A 105 50.93 9.42 -12.94
CA GLY A 105 51.55 8.24 -13.55
C GLY A 105 52.01 8.55 -14.96
#